data_AF-A0A1Y1M0Z5-F1
#
_entry.id   AF-A0A1Y1M0Z5-F1
#
_cell.length_a   1.000
_cell.length_b   1.000
_cell.length_c   1.000
_cell.angle_alpha   90.00
_cell.angle_beta   90.00
_cell.angle_gamma   90.00
#
_symmetry.space_group_name_H-M   'P 1'
#
loop_
_entity.id
_entity.type
_entity.pdbx_description
1 polymer ?
#
loop_
_entity_poly.entity_id
_entity_poly.type
_entity_poly.pdbx_seq_one_letter_code
_entity_poly.pdbx_strand_id
1 'polypeptide(L)'
;MFNKAEDTKSSFLEQTKAAREERALEKRKEVAAIIIQSNVRGYLTRTSFVRNILKNFDAIVPQVPENDAKSALISATQIFTQVKLLLLVFNKERDRDRFDKLCSYLIASLESDSPKVSYVGVALSKDHVMQWISYTNDVLWKCCDYLEELKPDFVYQYKHVGCFKGEKRRSFKVRYEPIMCQYNGEVIP
;
A
#
# COMPACT_ATOMS: atom_id res chain seq x y z
N MET A 1 -19.51 56.01 -49.91
CA MET A 1 -20.20 54.70 -50.02
C MET A 1 -19.30 53.52 -49.63
N PHE A 2 -18.28 53.71 -48.77
CA PHE A 2 -17.23 52.71 -48.45
C PHE A 2 -17.35 52.04 -47.05
N ASN A 3 -18.15 52.58 -46.12
CA ASN A 3 -18.23 52.07 -44.74
C ASN A 3 -18.86 50.68 -44.58
N LYS A 4 -19.69 50.23 -45.54
CA LYS A 4 -20.37 48.93 -45.46
C LYS A 4 -19.45 47.74 -45.70
N ALA A 5 -18.33 47.93 -46.40
CA ALA A 5 -17.39 46.84 -46.72
C ALA A 5 -16.41 46.57 -45.57
N GLU A 6 -16.07 47.60 -44.77
CA GLU A 6 -15.24 47.44 -43.57
C GLU A 6 -15.98 46.66 -42.47
N ASP A 7 -17.29 46.93 -42.31
CA ASP A 7 -18.14 46.30 -41.30
C ASP A 7 -18.36 44.79 -41.54
N THR A 8 -18.47 44.37 -42.81
CA THR A 8 -18.57 42.95 -43.17
C THR A 8 -17.26 42.21 -42.94
N LYS A 9 -16.13 42.87 -43.22
CA LYS A 9 -14.79 42.30 -43.03
C LYS A 9 -14.43 42.19 -41.54
N SER A 10 -14.76 43.19 -40.73
CA SER A 10 -14.58 43.13 -39.27
C SER A 10 -15.45 42.03 -38.65
N SER A 11 -16.73 41.95 -39.05
CA SER A 11 -17.65 40.90 -38.59
C SER A 11 -17.16 39.48 -38.94
N PHE A 12 -16.65 39.27 -40.16
CA PHE A 12 -16.07 37.99 -40.56
C PHE A 12 -14.81 37.63 -39.75
N LEU A 13 -13.95 38.62 -39.46
CA LEU A 13 -12.76 38.42 -38.64
C LEU A 13 -13.13 38.08 -37.18
N GLU A 14 -14.14 38.74 -36.62
CA GLU A 14 -14.66 38.44 -35.28
C GLU A 14 -15.26 37.04 -35.22
N GLN A 15 -16.09 36.65 -36.20
CA GLN A 15 -16.64 35.29 -36.27
C GLN A 15 -15.53 34.24 -36.37
N THR A 16 -14.51 34.50 -37.20
CA THR A 16 -13.37 33.58 -37.34
C THR A 16 -12.57 33.47 -36.04
N LYS A 17 -12.39 34.59 -35.33
CA LYS A 17 -11.71 34.62 -34.02
C LYS A 17 -12.52 33.87 -32.97
N ALA A 18 -13.81 34.15 -32.85
CA ALA A 18 -14.73 33.48 -31.93
C ALA A 18 -14.76 31.95 -32.18
N ALA A 19 -14.86 31.52 -33.43
CA ALA A 19 -14.84 30.09 -33.77
C ALA A 19 -13.49 29.42 -33.44
N ARG A 20 -12.38 30.14 -33.42
CA ARG A 20 -11.08 29.60 -32.97
C ARG A 20 -11.02 29.50 -31.46
N GLU A 21 -11.48 30.53 -30.77
CA GLU A 21 -11.53 30.56 -29.30
C GLU A 21 -12.48 29.48 -28.76
N GLU A 22 -13.62 29.25 -29.40
CA GLU A 22 -14.55 28.18 -29.05
C GLU A 22 -13.91 26.79 -29.22
N ARG A 23 -13.26 26.53 -30.35
CA ARG A 23 -12.52 25.26 -30.56
C ARG A 23 -11.39 25.08 -29.54
N ALA A 24 -10.67 26.15 -29.22
CA ALA A 24 -9.61 26.10 -28.21
C ALA A 24 -10.17 25.84 -26.80
N LEU A 25 -11.32 26.42 -26.47
CA LEU A 25 -12.00 26.21 -25.19
C LEU A 25 -12.51 24.77 -25.06
N GLU A 26 -13.16 24.23 -26.10
CA GLU A 26 -13.64 22.84 -26.11
C GLU A 26 -12.48 21.85 -25.97
N LYS A 27 -11.36 22.08 -26.68
CA LYS A 27 -10.15 21.26 -26.51
C LYS A 27 -9.61 21.31 -25.08
N ARG A 28 -9.63 22.47 -24.43
CA ARG A 28 -9.21 22.60 -23.02
C ARG A 28 -10.15 21.86 -22.08
N LYS A 29 -11.47 21.95 -22.30
CA LYS A 29 -12.47 21.21 -21.52
C LYS A 29 -12.30 19.71 -21.68
N GLU A 30 -12.08 19.22 -22.90
CA GLU A 30 -11.85 17.80 -23.18
C GLU A 30 -10.59 17.29 -22.46
N VAL A 31 -9.46 18.00 -22.58
CA VAL A 31 -8.22 17.64 -21.88
C VAL A 31 -8.43 17.63 -20.36
N ALA A 32 -9.09 18.65 -19.81
CA ALA A 32 -9.41 18.68 -18.38
C ALA A 32 -10.27 17.48 -17.96
N ALA A 33 -11.30 17.14 -18.75
CA ALA A 33 -12.15 15.99 -18.49
C ALA A 33 -11.35 14.67 -18.52
N ILE A 34 -10.45 14.49 -19.50
CA ILE A 34 -9.58 13.30 -19.59
C ILE A 34 -8.67 13.19 -18.35
N ILE A 35 -8.09 14.30 -17.90
CA ILE A 35 -7.23 14.33 -16.71
C ILE A 35 -8.04 13.97 -15.46
N ILE A 36 -9.23 14.55 -15.29
CA ILE A 36 -10.09 14.24 -14.14
C ILE A 36 -10.47 12.75 -14.17
N GLN A 37 -10.94 12.25 -15.32
CA GLN A 37 -11.36 10.87 -15.47
C GLN A 37 -10.21 9.89 -15.21
N SER A 38 -9.02 10.14 -15.74
CA SER A 38 -7.86 9.26 -15.54
C SER A 38 -7.44 9.22 -14.07
N ASN A 39 -7.44 10.36 -13.38
CA ASN A 39 -7.15 10.44 -11.94
C ASN A 39 -8.19 9.72 -11.10
N VAL A 40 -9.49 9.91 -11.39
CA VAL A 40 -10.57 9.22 -10.68
C VAL A 40 -10.48 7.71 -10.88
N ARG A 41 -10.29 7.24 -12.12
CA ARG A 41 -10.10 5.81 -12.42
C ARG A 41 -8.90 5.24 -11.66
N GLY A 42 -7.77 5.96 -11.68
CA GLY A 42 -6.57 5.56 -10.94
C GLY A 42 -6.80 5.48 -9.43
N TYR A 43 -7.49 6.46 -8.84
CA TYR A 43 -7.86 6.47 -7.44
C TYR A 43 -8.72 5.26 -7.08
N LEU A 44 -9.83 5.05 -7.81
CA LEU A 44 -10.75 3.93 -7.56
C LEU A 44 -10.06 2.58 -7.62
N THR A 45 -9.18 2.37 -8.62
CA THR A 45 -8.41 1.12 -8.75
C THR A 45 -7.46 0.93 -7.57
N ARG A 46 -6.71 1.95 -7.16
CA ARG A 46 -5.81 1.85 -5.99
C ARG A 46 -6.58 1.58 -4.71
N THR A 47 -7.72 2.25 -4.49
CA THR A 47 -8.54 2.01 -3.30
C THR A 47 -9.15 0.61 -3.31
N SER A 48 -9.63 0.13 -4.46
CA SER A 48 -10.15 -1.23 -4.62
C SER A 48 -9.07 -2.28 -4.36
N PHE A 49 -7.86 -2.07 -4.90
CA PHE A 49 -6.70 -2.94 -4.69
C PHE A 49 -6.35 -3.10 -3.21
N VAL A 50 -6.22 -1.99 -2.48
CA VAL A 50 -5.97 -2.02 -1.02
C VAL A 50 -7.09 -2.73 -0.28
N ARG A 51 -8.36 -2.40 -0.58
CA ARG A 51 -9.52 -3.05 0.06
C ARG A 51 -9.53 -4.56 -0.16
N ASN A 52 -9.24 -5.02 -1.38
CA ASN A 52 -9.22 -6.44 -1.70
C ASN A 52 -8.10 -7.17 -0.99
N ILE A 53 -6.90 -6.56 -0.88
CA ILE A 53 -5.80 -7.14 -0.11
C ILE A 53 -6.20 -7.31 1.36
N LEU A 54 -6.74 -6.27 1.99
CA LEU A 54 -7.13 -6.33 3.40
C LEU A 54 -8.27 -7.33 3.63
N LYS A 55 -9.27 -7.35 2.74
CA LYS A 55 -10.36 -8.33 2.80
C LYS A 55 -9.85 -9.77 2.68
N ASN A 56 -8.93 -10.01 1.75
CA ASN A 56 -8.33 -11.34 1.57
C ASN A 56 -7.49 -11.73 2.78
N PHE A 57 -6.71 -10.81 3.33
CA PHE A 57 -5.95 -11.02 4.56
C PHE A 57 -6.87 -11.44 5.70
N ASP A 58 -7.96 -10.69 5.93
CA ASP A 58 -8.91 -10.98 7.00
C ASP A 58 -9.61 -12.33 6.85
N ALA A 59 -9.86 -12.76 5.60
CA ALA A 59 -10.49 -14.03 5.27
C ALA A 59 -9.53 -15.23 5.39
N ILE A 60 -8.24 -15.03 5.05
CA ILE A 60 -7.25 -16.10 4.97
C ILE A 60 -6.55 -16.32 6.31
N VAL A 61 -6.14 -15.24 6.99
CA VAL A 61 -5.43 -15.35 8.26
C VAL A 61 -6.47 -15.62 9.35
N PRO A 62 -6.48 -16.81 9.98
CA PRO A 62 -7.43 -17.09 11.05
C PRO A 62 -7.11 -16.25 12.29
N GLN A 63 -8.13 -15.97 13.10
CA GLN A 63 -7.91 -15.57 14.50
C GLN A 63 -7.36 -16.81 15.21
N VAL A 64 -6.21 -16.71 15.88
CA VAL A 64 -5.70 -17.80 16.71
C VAL A 64 -6.51 -17.82 18.00
N PRO A 65 -7.37 -18.82 18.26
CA PRO A 65 -8.07 -18.90 19.54
C PRO A 65 -7.06 -19.29 20.64
N GLU A 66 -7.23 -18.74 21.85
CA GLU A 66 -6.37 -19.03 23.01
C GLU A 66 -6.33 -20.52 23.41
N ASN A 67 -7.24 -21.35 22.88
CA ASN A 67 -7.33 -22.79 23.17
C ASN A 67 -6.84 -23.63 21.99
N ASP A 68 -5.55 -24.00 22.00
CA ASP A 68 -4.89 -25.23 21.50
C ASP A 68 -5.32 -25.89 20.17
N ALA A 69 -6.07 -25.21 19.31
CA ALA A 69 -6.47 -25.74 18.01
C ALA A 69 -5.35 -25.53 16.98
N LYS A 70 -4.29 -26.34 17.08
CA LYS A 70 -3.26 -26.51 16.02
C LYS A 70 -3.86 -26.86 14.65
N SER A 71 -5.12 -27.26 14.60
CA SER A 71 -5.90 -27.61 13.42
C SER A 71 -6.32 -26.44 12.51
N ALA A 72 -6.09 -25.18 12.92
CA ALA A 72 -6.44 -24.00 12.11
C ALA A 72 -5.28 -23.39 11.31
N LEU A 73 -4.05 -23.92 11.43
CA LEU A 73 -2.89 -23.36 10.73
C LEU A 73 -2.95 -23.67 9.23
N ILE A 74 -2.77 -22.65 8.41
CA ILE A 74 -2.73 -22.75 6.95
C ILE A 74 -1.29 -22.84 6.45
N SER A 75 -1.13 -23.11 5.15
CA SER A 75 0.18 -23.27 4.52
C SER A 75 1.07 -22.03 4.74
N ALA A 76 2.34 -22.29 5.07
CA ALA A 76 3.35 -21.26 5.29
C ALA A 76 3.52 -20.36 4.05
N THR A 77 3.41 -20.92 2.84
CA THR A 77 3.47 -20.17 1.58
C THR A 77 2.26 -19.25 1.39
N GLN A 78 1.07 -19.70 1.81
CA GLN A 78 -0.14 -18.88 1.73
C GLN A 78 -0.04 -17.68 2.67
N ILE A 79 0.40 -17.91 3.91
CA ILE A 79 0.64 -16.84 4.89
C ILE A 79 1.72 -15.89 4.40
N PHE A 80 2.82 -16.41 3.88
CA PHE A 80 3.89 -15.58 3.31
C PHE A 80 3.39 -14.64 2.21
N THR A 81 2.52 -15.14 1.35
CA THR A 81 1.87 -14.32 0.32
C THR A 81 1.03 -13.21 0.94
N GLN A 82 0.27 -13.51 2.01
CA GLN A 82 -0.53 -12.52 2.71
C GLN A 82 0.32 -11.48 3.45
N VAL A 83 1.42 -11.90 4.09
CA VAL A 83 2.40 -11.00 4.74
C VAL A 83 2.94 -10.00 3.73
N LYS A 84 3.44 -10.49 2.59
CA LYS A 84 3.93 -9.64 1.51
C LYS A 84 2.89 -8.61 1.05
N LEU A 85 1.65 -9.04 0.83
CA LEU A 85 0.59 -8.15 0.35
C LEU A 85 0.17 -7.13 1.42
N LEU A 86 0.08 -7.56 2.69
CA LEU A 86 -0.22 -6.65 3.79
C LEU A 86 0.86 -5.58 3.92
N LEU A 87 2.14 -5.98 3.95
CA LEU A 87 3.27 -5.06 4.06
C LEU A 87 3.34 -4.05 2.90
N LEU A 88 2.92 -4.45 1.69
CA LEU A 88 2.86 -3.57 0.52
C LEU A 88 1.87 -2.41 0.70
N VAL A 89 0.73 -2.64 1.37
CA VAL A 89 -0.33 -1.63 1.54
C VAL A 89 -0.46 -1.12 2.97
N PHE A 90 0.48 -1.51 3.84
CA PHE A 90 0.41 -1.33 5.27
C PHE A 90 0.28 0.13 5.67
N ASN A 91 -0.69 0.42 6.54
CA ASN A 91 -0.83 1.71 7.20
C ASN A 91 -0.93 1.50 8.71
N LYS A 92 -0.04 2.15 9.47
CA LYS A 92 0.12 1.93 10.93
C LYS A 92 -1.18 2.19 11.71
N GLU A 93 -1.87 3.29 11.42
CA GLU A 93 -3.10 3.67 12.13
C GLU A 93 -4.27 2.75 11.77
N ARG A 94 -4.39 2.38 10.50
CA ARG A 94 -5.50 1.56 9.99
C ARG A 94 -5.36 0.08 10.32
N ASP A 95 -4.14 -0.46 10.25
CA ASP A 95 -3.89 -1.91 10.21
C ASP A 95 -3.33 -2.46 11.52
N ARG A 96 -3.40 -1.70 12.61
CA ARG A 96 -2.88 -2.10 13.92
C ARG A 96 -3.36 -3.47 14.37
N ASP A 97 -4.68 -3.69 14.38
CA ASP A 97 -5.28 -4.95 14.83
C ASP A 97 -4.94 -6.13 13.91
N ARG A 98 -4.82 -5.86 12.60
CA ARG A 98 -4.40 -6.87 11.61
C ARG A 98 -2.95 -7.26 11.79
N PHE A 99 -2.11 -6.29 12.16
CA PHE A 99 -0.71 -6.52 12.45
C PHE A 99 -0.53 -7.33 13.73
N ASP A 100 -1.26 -7.01 14.79
CA ASP A 100 -1.25 -7.79 16.03
C ASP A 100 -1.67 -9.24 15.77
N LYS A 101 -2.79 -9.44 15.05
CA LYS A 101 -3.25 -10.75 14.58
C LYS A 101 -2.18 -11.48 13.77
N LEU A 102 -1.47 -10.78 12.89
CA LEU A 102 -0.37 -11.37 12.13
C LEU A 102 0.77 -11.83 13.05
N CYS A 103 1.22 -10.98 13.98
CA CYS A 103 2.29 -11.31 14.90
C CYS A 103 1.93 -12.52 15.78
N SER A 104 0.70 -12.55 16.33
CA SER A 104 0.20 -13.70 17.09
C SER A 104 0.18 -14.97 16.24
N TYR A 105 -0.29 -14.88 14.99
CA TYR A 105 -0.28 -16.02 14.06
C TYR A 105 1.13 -16.51 13.76
N LEU A 106 2.06 -15.59 13.47
CA LEU A 106 3.44 -15.93 13.16
C LEU A 106 4.08 -16.69 14.32
N ILE A 107 3.91 -16.22 15.56
CA ILE A 107 4.40 -16.92 16.76
C ILE A 107 3.77 -18.31 16.88
N ALA A 108 2.44 -18.41 16.80
CA ALA A 108 1.76 -19.70 16.88
C ALA A 108 2.23 -20.68 15.78
N SER A 109 2.55 -20.18 14.59
CA SER A 109 3.07 -21.01 13.51
C SER A 109 4.49 -21.54 13.77
N LEU A 110 5.31 -20.83 14.56
CA LEU A 110 6.66 -21.27 14.92
C LEU A 110 6.65 -22.50 15.83
N GLU A 111 5.59 -22.67 16.63
CA GLU A 111 5.42 -23.82 17.52
C GLU A 111 5.02 -25.11 16.78
N SER A 112 4.77 -25.03 15.48
CA SER A 112 4.44 -26.20 14.67
C SER A 112 5.69 -26.89 14.13
N ASP A 113 5.79 -28.21 14.35
CA ASP A 113 6.90 -29.06 13.89
C ASP A 113 6.92 -29.28 12.38
N SER A 114 5.79 -29.08 11.68
CA SER A 114 5.70 -29.28 10.23
C SER A 114 6.17 -28.05 9.46
N PRO A 115 7.22 -28.16 8.60
CA PRO A 115 7.70 -27.04 7.78
C PRO A 115 6.69 -26.55 6.75
N LYS A 116 5.62 -27.31 6.46
CA LYS A 116 4.58 -26.88 5.51
C LYS A 116 3.66 -25.80 6.09
N VAL A 117 3.54 -25.76 7.41
CA VAL A 117 2.65 -24.82 8.13
C VAL A 117 3.45 -23.84 8.99
N SER A 118 4.65 -24.22 9.44
CA SER A 118 5.55 -23.32 10.13
C SER A 118 6.05 -22.23 9.20
N TYR A 119 5.94 -20.97 9.61
CA TYR A 119 6.38 -19.83 8.81
C TYR A 119 7.88 -19.88 8.47
N VAL A 120 8.70 -20.49 9.33
CA VAL A 120 10.15 -20.72 9.07
C VAL A 120 10.36 -21.67 7.90
N GLY A 121 9.42 -22.56 7.60
CA GLY A 121 9.50 -23.46 6.46
C GLY A 121 9.56 -22.75 5.11
N VAL A 122 9.10 -21.49 5.02
CA VAL A 122 9.24 -20.66 3.81
C VAL A 122 10.72 -20.36 3.52
N ALA A 123 11.54 -20.18 4.56
CA ALA A 123 12.97 -19.91 4.43
C ALA A 123 13.73 -21.11 3.85
N LEU A 124 13.16 -22.32 3.91
CA LEU A 124 13.74 -23.53 3.33
C LEU A 124 13.55 -23.60 1.81
N SER A 125 12.64 -22.80 1.25
CA SER A 125 12.48 -22.67 -0.20
C SER A 125 13.53 -21.70 -0.76
N LYS A 126 14.38 -22.21 -1.68
CA LYS A 126 15.41 -21.41 -2.36
C LYS A 126 14.82 -20.21 -3.10
N ASP A 127 13.60 -20.33 -3.60
CA ASP A 127 12.93 -19.27 -4.38
C ASP A 127 12.41 -18.14 -3.50
N HIS A 128 12.19 -18.40 -2.20
CA HIS A 128 11.54 -17.44 -1.29
C HIS A 128 12.45 -16.93 -0.18
N VAL A 129 13.61 -17.56 0.08
CA VAL A 129 14.48 -17.20 1.22
C VAL A 129 14.86 -15.72 1.27
N MET A 130 15.24 -15.11 0.15
CA MET A 130 15.63 -13.68 0.13
C MET A 130 14.46 -12.76 0.42
N GLN A 131 13.30 -13.04 -0.16
CA GLN A 131 12.08 -12.27 0.09
C GLN A 131 11.61 -12.49 1.53
N TRP A 132 11.72 -13.71 2.05
CA TRP A 132 11.38 -14.05 3.42
C TRP A 132 12.24 -13.28 4.43
N ILE A 133 13.55 -13.19 4.20
CA ILE A 133 14.44 -12.37 5.04
C ILE A 133 13.98 -10.91 5.03
N SER A 134 13.73 -10.34 3.85
CA SER A 134 13.27 -8.94 3.71
C SER A 134 11.97 -8.69 4.47
N TYR A 135 10.93 -9.47 4.19
CA TYR A 135 9.62 -9.26 4.80
C TYR A 135 9.62 -9.57 6.31
N THR A 136 10.41 -10.54 6.76
CA THR A 136 10.57 -10.80 8.19
C THR A 136 11.25 -9.63 8.90
N ASN A 137 12.28 -9.03 8.29
CA ASN A 137 12.89 -7.81 8.80
C ASN A 137 11.90 -6.64 8.82
N ASP A 138 11.06 -6.49 7.80
CA ASP A 138 10.03 -5.43 7.77
C ASP A 138 8.99 -5.62 8.87
N VAL A 139 8.56 -6.86 9.14
CA VAL A 139 7.68 -7.18 10.27
C VAL A 139 8.36 -6.82 11.58
N LEU A 140 9.60 -7.27 11.80
CA LEU A 140 10.35 -6.97 13.02
C LEU A 140 10.57 -5.47 13.22
N TRP A 141 10.83 -4.73 12.15
CA TRP A 141 10.99 -3.28 12.22
C TRP A 141 9.69 -2.60 12.65
N LYS A 142 8.55 -2.98 12.05
CA LYS A 142 7.24 -2.46 12.45
C LYS A 142 6.91 -2.79 13.90
N CYS A 143 7.29 -3.96 14.37
CA CYS A 143 7.17 -4.29 15.78
C CYS A 143 7.95 -3.32 16.68
N CYS A 144 9.18 -2.98 16.31
CA CYS A 144 9.95 -1.96 17.02
C CYS A 144 9.25 -0.59 17.00
N ASP A 145 8.70 -0.19 15.85
CA ASP A 145 7.93 1.07 15.74
C ASP A 145 6.69 1.10 16.66
N TYR A 146 6.07 -0.05 16.95
CA TYR A 146 4.97 -0.15 17.92
C TYR A 146 5.45 -0.18 19.37
N LEU A 147 6.63 -0.79 19.63
CA LEU A 147 7.25 -0.79 20.96
C LEU A 147 7.66 0.61 21.42
N GLU A 148 8.13 1.46 20.50
CA GLU A 148 8.46 2.85 20.82
C GLU A 148 7.24 3.69 21.25
N GLU A 149 6.03 3.31 20.83
CA GLU A 149 4.77 3.94 21.24
C GLU A 149 4.26 3.47 22.61
N LEU A 150 4.71 2.30 23.07
CA LEU A 150 4.33 1.74 24.36
C LEU A 150 5.10 2.46 25.47
N LYS A 151 4.45 3.44 26.11
CA LYS A 151 4.99 4.07 27.33
C LYS A 151 4.98 3.04 28.47
N PRO A 152 6.14 2.68 29.05
CA PRO A 152 6.25 1.63 30.07
C PRO A 152 5.59 1.97 31.42
N ASP A 153 4.97 3.15 31.55
CA ASP A 153 4.36 3.65 32.79
C ASP A 153 2.99 3.02 33.10
N PHE A 154 2.39 2.27 32.17
CA PHE A 154 1.05 1.69 32.34
C PHE A 154 1.07 0.15 32.45
N VAL A 155 0.88 -0.32 33.67
CA VAL A 155 0.88 -1.74 34.11
C VAL A 155 -0.19 -2.62 33.40
N TYR A 156 -1.14 -2.04 32.65
CA TYR A 156 -2.17 -2.80 31.94
C TYR A 156 -1.74 -3.30 30.54
N GLN A 157 -0.59 -2.86 30.01
CA GLN A 157 -0.13 -3.24 28.67
C GLN A 157 0.70 -4.53 28.61
N TYR A 158 0.98 -5.18 29.75
CA TYR A 158 1.85 -6.37 29.79
C TYR A 158 1.34 -7.58 29.00
N LYS A 159 0.05 -7.67 28.68
CA LYS A 159 -0.48 -8.75 27.82
C LYS A 159 0.06 -8.67 26.37
N HIS A 160 0.41 -7.47 25.88
CA HIS A 160 1.02 -7.29 24.55
C HIS A 160 2.56 -7.43 24.57
N VAL A 161 3.17 -7.45 25.75
CA VAL A 161 4.64 -7.51 25.92
C VAL A 161 5.18 -8.95 25.84
N GLY A 162 4.33 -9.96 25.98
CA GLY A 162 4.73 -11.38 25.90
C GLY A 162 5.39 -11.78 24.57
N CYS A 163 5.10 -11.02 23.50
CA CYS A 163 5.64 -11.20 22.15
C CYS A 163 7.10 -10.69 21.99
N PHE A 164 7.65 -9.96 22.96
CA PHE A 164 8.82 -9.09 22.75
C PHE A 164 10.03 -9.31 23.66
N LYS A 165 10.11 -10.44 24.38
CA LYS A 165 11.35 -10.82 25.06
C LYS A 165 12.27 -11.58 24.09
N GLY A 166 13.13 -10.85 23.40
CA GLY A 166 14.22 -11.40 22.60
C GLY A 166 15.31 -10.37 22.33
N GLU A 167 16.39 -10.45 23.11
CA GLU A 167 17.77 -10.00 22.89
C GLU A 167 18.04 -8.73 22.04
N LYS A 168 18.52 -7.68 22.72
CA LYS A 168 19.09 -6.47 22.12
C LYS A 168 20.31 -6.76 21.24
N ARG A 169 20.37 -6.04 20.10
CA ARG A 169 21.55 -5.39 19.44
C ARG A 169 21.79 -5.83 17.98
N ARG A 170 21.52 -4.92 17.04
CA ARG A 170 22.55 -4.12 16.35
C ARG A 170 21.90 -3.16 15.35
N SER A 171 22.25 -1.89 15.46
CA SER A 171 21.91 -0.83 14.53
C SER A 171 22.37 -1.18 13.11
N PHE A 172 21.45 -1.16 12.14
CA PHE A 172 21.79 -1.04 10.73
C PHE A 172 20.78 -0.10 10.07
N LYS A 173 21.28 1.08 9.70
CA LYS A 173 20.52 2.11 9.02
C LYS A 173 20.54 1.79 7.52
N VAL A 174 19.46 1.22 6.99
CA VAL A 174 19.24 1.15 5.55
C VAL A 174 18.07 2.07 5.21
N ARG A 175 18.42 3.17 4.57
CA ARG A 175 17.57 4.25 4.12
C ARG A 175 16.87 3.77 2.83
N TYR A 176 15.55 3.55 2.86
CA TYR A 176 14.76 3.42 1.64
C TYR A 176 14.31 4.83 1.23
N GLU A 177 14.91 5.40 0.19
CA GLU A 177 14.35 6.56 -0.50
C GLU A 177 13.19 6.10 -1.40
N PRO A 178 12.02 6.74 -1.35
CA PRO A 178 10.98 6.53 -2.34
C PRO A 178 11.42 7.16 -3.67
N ILE A 179 11.46 6.36 -4.73
CA ILE A 179 11.60 6.82 -6.11
C ILE A 179 10.39 7.69 -6.43
N MET A 180 10.54 9.01 -6.23
CA MET A 180 9.61 10.02 -6.72
C MET A 180 9.88 10.18 -8.21
N CYS A 181 9.07 9.53 -9.03
CA CYS A 181 9.05 9.76 -10.48
C CYS A 181 8.52 11.19 -10.72
N GLN A 182 9.42 12.16 -10.84
CA GLN A 182 9.08 13.50 -11.31
C GLN A 182 8.80 13.41 -12.82
N TYR A 183 7.53 13.51 -13.18
CA TYR A 183 7.08 13.73 -14.55
C TYR A 183 7.39 15.18 -14.92
N ASN A 184 8.57 15.43 -15.49
CA ASN A 184 8.89 16.71 -16.11
C ASN A 184 8.16 16.76 -17.46
N GLY A 185 7.06 17.53 -17.48
CA GLY A 185 6.44 17.97 -18.72
C GLY A 185 7.32 19.04 -19.36
N GLU A 186 8.20 18.61 -20.28
CA GLU A 186 8.81 19.51 -21.25
C GLU A 186 8.08 19.36 -22.58
N VAL A 187 7.47 20.47 -22.98
CA VAL A 187 7.03 20.75 -24.34
C VAL A 187 8.29 21.06 -25.15
N ILE A 188 8.57 20.23 -26.16
CA ILE A 188 9.65 20.49 -27.13
C ILE A 188 9.00 21.15 -28.37
N PRO A 189 9.62 22.21 -28.96
CA PRO A 189 9.07 23.04 -30.04
C PRO A 189 8.77 22.31 -31.35
#